data_AF-A0A972GTT4-F1
#
_entry.id   AF-A0A972GTT4-F1
#
_cell.length_a   1.000
_cell.length_b   1.000
_cell.length_c   1.000
_cell.angle_alpha   90.00
_cell.angle_beta   90.00
_cell.angle_gamma   90.00
#
_symmetry.space_group_name_H-M   'P 1'
#
loop_
_entity.id
_entity.type
_entity.pdbx_description
1 polymer ?
#
loop_
_entity_poly.entity_id
_entity_poly.type
_entity_poly.pdbx_seq_one_letter_code
_entity_poly.pdbx_strand_id
1 'polypeptide(L)'
;MPPAYSVIYITLLGAAALLFTWGLYLLLYPLLRYMSALLRTERRHSSRMKLLHEQRHRQVKLVGLIVFYRRLIRELELLLKVTQKERFNDSSVQGFLLRTISCALSAGLISYFTAYDIRFSLFTMVITIALPVVYYRLKLRSMQIQSGYDLAEVVGILTSKYKVTRGNMRTALQLSCLEIESGPIRRHFMNLLREELNYVESSEMEKAVEEFIYSIQTSFAKQLGLTVLKGLLRSENVESTLMAIDKNIHKQIDMLCDEGDSSSEVIQLSWLHVLLFPLLLLMMVVFMGYNSTVYYQLGTEQGRFWLTVTVCFIVGSLLLAVWFRRPPNDY
;
A
#
# COMPACT_ATOMS: atom_id res chain seq x y z
N MET A 1 -34.15 -29.79 6.32
CA MET A 1 -33.40 -30.22 5.12
C MET A 1 -32.01 -30.66 5.55
N PRO A 2 -31.43 -31.73 4.98
CA PRO A 2 -30.21 -32.33 5.52
C PRO A 2 -29.01 -31.36 5.35
N PRO A 3 -28.16 -31.19 6.37
CA PRO A 3 -27.03 -30.26 6.34
C PRO A 3 -26.01 -30.55 5.21
N ALA A 4 -26.00 -31.79 4.70
CA ALA A 4 -25.15 -32.19 3.58
C ALA A 4 -25.49 -31.44 2.27
N TYR A 5 -26.77 -31.19 1.98
CA TYR A 5 -27.17 -30.50 0.75
C TYR A 5 -26.79 -29.02 0.75
N SER A 6 -26.86 -28.36 1.91
CA SER A 6 -26.42 -26.98 2.05
C SER A 6 -24.90 -26.84 1.86
N VAL A 7 -24.10 -27.78 2.38
CA VAL A 7 -22.65 -27.74 2.22
C VAL A 7 -22.26 -27.97 0.75
N ILE A 8 -22.87 -28.95 0.09
CA ILE A 8 -22.63 -29.22 -1.34
C ILE A 8 -23.06 -28.03 -2.22
N TYR A 9 -24.19 -27.39 -1.89
CA TYR A 9 -24.64 -26.21 -2.62
C TYR A 9 -23.67 -25.03 -2.47
N ILE A 10 -23.18 -24.76 -1.25
CA ILE A 10 -22.23 -23.67 -1.00
C ILE A 10 -20.89 -23.93 -1.70
N THR A 11 -20.37 -25.17 -1.68
CA THR A 11 -19.12 -25.51 -2.36
C THR A 11 -19.26 -25.44 -3.88
N LEU A 12 -20.39 -25.90 -4.44
CA LEU A 12 -20.70 -25.79 -5.86
C LEU A 12 -20.82 -24.31 -6.29
N LEU A 13 -21.48 -23.48 -5.48
CA LEU A 13 -21.62 -22.04 -5.73
C LEU A 13 -20.26 -21.32 -5.67
N GLY A 14 -19.40 -21.69 -4.72
CA GLY A 14 -18.03 -21.20 -4.63
C GLY A 14 -17.18 -21.59 -5.84
N ALA A 15 -17.27 -22.85 -6.28
CA ALA A 15 -16.58 -23.33 -7.47
C ALA A 15 -17.09 -22.62 -8.75
N ALA A 16 -18.40 -22.43 -8.87
CA ALA A 16 -19.02 -21.69 -9.97
C ALA A 16 -18.56 -20.23 -10.00
N ALA A 17 -18.42 -19.59 -8.84
CA ALA A 17 -17.89 -18.24 -8.75
C ALA A 17 -16.40 -18.15 -9.10
N LEU A 18 -15.57 -19.12 -8.69
CA LEU A 18 -14.17 -19.19 -9.11
C LEU A 18 -14.04 -19.40 -10.63
N LEU A 19 -14.88 -20.25 -11.22
CA LEU A 19 -14.92 -20.43 -12.67
C LEU A 19 -15.45 -19.19 -13.39
N PHE A 20 -16.44 -18.51 -12.83
CA PHE A 20 -16.97 -17.26 -13.36
C PHE A 20 -15.92 -16.15 -13.31
N THR A 21 -15.19 -16.01 -12.20
CA THR A 21 -14.11 -15.03 -12.09
C THR A 21 -12.99 -15.31 -13.10
N TRP A 22 -12.65 -16.58 -13.29
CA TRP A 22 -11.65 -17.00 -14.27
C TRP A 22 -12.11 -16.78 -15.72
N GLY A 23 -13.37 -17.07 -16.02
CA GLY A 23 -13.99 -16.83 -17.33
C GLY A 23 -14.08 -15.34 -17.64
N LEU A 24 -14.54 -14.53 -16.69
CA LEU A 24 -14.62 -13.07 -16.81
C LEU A 24 -13.22 -12.45 -16.93
N TYR A 25 -12.22 -13.00 -16.22
CA TYR A 25 -10.82 -12.64 -16.36
C TYR A 25 -10.33 -12.83 -17.80
N LEU A 26 -10.56 -14.01 -18.38
CA LEU A 26 -10.14 -14.34 -19.75
C LEU A 26 -10.86 -13.49 -20.80
N LEU A 27 -12.14 -13.21 -20.59
CA LEU A 27 -12.97 -12.45 -21.53
C LEU A 27 -12.59 -10.95 -21.57
N LEU A 28 -12.26 -10.35 -20.42
CA LEU A 28 -11.89 -8.94 -20.34
C LEU A 28 -10.42 -8.66 -20.64
N TYR A 29 -9.55 -9.68 -20.55
CA TYR A 29 -8.12 -9.57 -20.83
C TYR A 29 -7.78 -8.94 -22.21
N PRO A 30 -8.37 -9.37 -23.34
CA PRO A 30 -8.08 -8.78 -24.65
C PRO A 30 -8.55 -7.32 -24.77
N LEU A 31 -9.70 -6.99 -24.17
CA LEU A 31 -10.30 -5.64 -24.19
C LEU A 31 -9.42 -4.63 -23.44
N LEU A 32 -8.86 -5.05 -22.30
CA LEU A 32 -7.92 -4.25 -21.52
C LEU A 32 -6.54 -4.10 -22.19
N ARG A 33 -6.06 -5.14 -22.90
CA ARG A 33 -4.84 -5.04 -23.71
C ARG A 33 -5.00 -4.04 -24.86
N TYR A 34 -6.20 -3.94 -25.43
CA TYR A 34 -6.51 -2.94 -26.44
C TYR A 34 -6.55 -1.51 -25.85
N MET A 35 -7.23 -1.34 -24.70
CA MET A 35 -7.25 -0.06 -23.98
C MET A 35 -5.85 0.38 -23.52
N SER A 36 -4.96 -0.56 -23.17
CA SER A 36 -3.59 -0.26 -22.77
C SER A 36 -2.72 0.21 -23.94
N ALA A 37 -2.91 -0.37 -25.12
CA ALA A 37 -2.29 0.09 -26.35
C ALA A 37 -2.78 1.51 -26.72
N LEU A 38 -4.07 1.78 -26.52
CA LEU A 38 -4.67 3.11 -26.71
C LEU A 38 -4.10 4.15 -25.73
N LEU A 39 -4.01 3.81 -24.44
CA LEU A 39 -3.43 4.70 -23.44
C LEU A 39 -1.91 4.91 -23.61
N ARG A 40 -1.18 3.92 -24.15
CA ARG A 40 0.25 4.06 -24.51
C ARG A 40 0.46 5.01 -25.69
N THR A 41 -0.38 4.91 -26.71
CA THR A 41 -0.34 5.84 -27.85
C THR A 41 -0.71 7.25 -27.40
N GLU A 42 -1.69 7.39 -26.50
CA GLU A 42 -2.08 8.67 -25.91
C GLU A 42 -1.01 9.25 -24.95
N ARG A 43 -0.31 8.45 -24.13
CA ARG A 43 0.84 8.92 -23.32
C ARG A 43 1.97 9.45 -24.22
N ARG A 44 2.30 8.75 -25.32
CA ARG A 44 3.29 9.22 -26.31
C ARG A 44 2.83 10.49 -27.02
N HIS A 45 1.54 10.58 -27.35
CA HIS A 45 0.98 11.78 -27.97
C HIS A 45 0.89 12.97 -27.00
N SER A 46 0.55 12.73 -25.74
CA SER A 46 0.49 13.75 -24.68
C SER A 46 1.86 14.33 -24.35
N SER A 47 2.93 13.51 -24.31
CA SER A 47 4.30 14.01 -24.16
C SER A 47 4.78 14.83 -25.36
N ARG A 48 4.33 14.50 -26.59
CA ARG A 48 4.55 15.33 -27.78
C ARG A 48 3.66 16.58 -27.84
N MET A 49 2.44 16.51 -27.29
CA MET A 49 1.49 17.63 -27.24
C MET A 49 1.74 18.62 -26.11
N LYS A 50 2.54 18.26 -25.09
CA LYS A 50 3.00 19.22 -24.07
C LYS A 50 3.87 20.35 -24.68
N LEU A 51 4.47 20.13 -25.84
CA LEU A 51 5.11 21.17 -26.66
C LEU A 51 4.13 22.00 -27.50
N LEU A 52 2.84 21.62 -27.55
CA LEU A 52 1.79 22.24 -28.37
C LEU A 52 0.56 22.71 -27.56
N HIS A 53 0.61 22.70 -26.22
CA HIS A 53 -0.54 23.01 -25.36
C HIS A 53 -0.37 24.25 -24.47
N GLU A 54 0.33 25.25 -24.99
CA GLU A 54 0.18 26.64 -24.54
C GLU A 54 -1.11 27.30 -25.10
N GLN A 55 -1.96 26.57 -25.83
CA GLN A 55 -3.25 27.06 -26.33
C GLN A 55 -4.34 25.97 -26.40
N ARG A 56 -5.06 25.71 -25.30
CA ARG A 56 -6.52 25.44 -25.35
C ARG A 56 -7.17 25.28 -23.97
N HIS A 57 -7.62 26.40 -23.41
CA HIS A 57 -8.66 26.44 -22.39
C HIS A 57 -10.03 26.07 -23.00
N ARG A 58 -10.38 24.78 -23.14
CA ARG A 58 -11.79 24.39 -23.42
C ARG A 58 -12.21 22.93 -23.17
N GLN A 59 -11.69 22.24 -22.16
CA GLN A 59 -12.25 20.95 -21.72
C GLN A 59 -12.18 20.77 -20.20
N VAL A 60 -13.04 21.46 -19.44
CA VAL A 60 -12.92 21.50 -17.96
C VAL A 60 -13.77 20.45 -17.22
N LYS A 61 -14.70 19.71 -17.88
CA LYS A 61 -15.54 18.72 -17.17
C LYS A 61 -15.14 17.25 -17.37
N LEU A 62 -14.63 16.86 -18.53
CA LEU A 62 -14.12 15.48 -18.77
C LEU A 62 -12.71 15.27 -18.19
N VAL A 63 -11.94 16.35 -18.03
CA VAL A 63 -10.59 16.30 -17.47
C VAL A 63 -10.61 15.92 -15.99
N GLY A 64 -11.64 16.29 -15.21
CA GLY A 64 -11.71 15.97 -13.78
C GLY A 64 -11.68 14.46 -13.47
N LEU A 65 -12.57 13.69 -14.10
CA LEU A 65 -12.62 12.23 -13.90
C LEU A 65 -11.41 11.52 -14.50
N ILE A 66 -10.92 11.98 -15.65
CA ILE A 66 -9.72 11.40 -16.29
C ILE A 66 -8.47 11.70 -15.44
N VAL A 67 -8.36 12.90 -14.86
CA VAL A 67 -7.27 13.28 -13.96
C VAL A 67 -7.36 12.50 -12.65
N PHE A 68 -8.56 12.34 -12.08
CA PHE A 68 -8.77 11.55 -10.87
C PHE A 68 -8.41 10.07 -11.10
N TYR A 69 -8.90 9.49 -12.20
CA TYR A 69 -8.57 8.12 -12.60
C TYR A 69 -7.07 7.95 -12.85
N ARG A 70 -6.43 8.93 -13.52
CA ARG A 70 -4.99 8.94 -13.76
C ARG A 70 -4.19 9.05 -12.46
N ARG A 71 -4.65 9.83 -11.49
CA ARG A 71 -4.05 9.95 -10.15
C ARG A 71 -4.14 8.63 -9.40
N LEU A 72 -5.32 8.00 -9.36
CA LEU A 72 -5.52 6.70 -8.72
C LEU A 72 -4.68 5.60 -9.38
N ILE A 73 -4.62 5.55 -10.71
CA ILE A 73 -3.76 4.62 -11.43
C ILE A 73 -2.31 4.88 -11.08
N ARG A 74 -1.85 6.13 -11.06
CA ARG A 74 -0.47 6.47 -10.74
C ARG A 74 -0.12 6.05 -9.31
N GLU A 75 -1.00 6.27 -8.35
CA GLU A 75 -0.81 5.81 -6.97
C GLU A 75 -0.77 4.28 -6.88
N LEU A 76 -1.64 3.56 -7.61
CA LEU A 76 -1.62 2.11 -7.70
C LEU A 76 -0.36 1.58 -8.39
N GLU A 77 0.10 2.25 -9.44
CA GLU A 77 1.32 1.95 -10.20
C GLU A 77 2.53 2.05 -9.27
N LEU A 78 2.63 3.15 -8.52
CA LEU A 78 3.71 3.38 -7.56
C LEU A 78 3.64 2.37 -6.41
N LEU A 79 2.45 2.12 -5.86
CA LEU A 79 2.24 1.14 -4.81
C LEU A 79 2.69 -0.26 -5.25
N LEU A 80 2.27 -0.69 -6.44
CA LEU A 80 2.60 -2.01 -6.97
C LEU A 80 4.08 -2.11 -7.34
N LYS A 81 4.69 -1.05 -7.88
CA LYS A 81 6.12 -1.01 -8.18
C LYS A 81 6.96 -1.22 -6.91
N VAL A 82 6.62 -0.50 -5.83
CA VAL A 82 7.31 -0.65 -4.53
C VAL A 82 7.06 -2.04 -3.93
N THR A 83 5.82 -2.55 -4.02
CA THR A 83 5.45 -3.82 -3.36
C THR A 83 5.94 -5.07 -4.11
N GLN A 84 6.02 -5.03 -5.45
CA GLN A 84 6.33 -6.19 -6.29
C GLN A 84 7.79 -6.21 -6.80
N LYS A 85 8.58 -5.16 -6.55
CA LYS A 85 10.01 -5.03 -6.88
C LYS A 85 10.33 -5.53 -8.31
N GLU A 86 10.75 -6.78 -8.45
CA GLU A 86 11.24 -7.41 -9.69
C GLU A 86 10.13 -8.01 -10.58
N ARG A 87 8.90 -8.20 -10.08
CA ARG A 87 7.75 -8.72 -10.86
C ARG A 87 6.84 -7.65 -11.44
N PHE A 88 7.24 -6.38 -11.31
CA PHE A 88 6.44 -5.28 -11.81
C PHE A 88 6.60 -5.18 -13.33
N ASN A 89 5.50 -5.41 -14.05
CA ASN A 89 5.39 -5.20 -15.49
C ASN A 89 4.30 -4.15 -15.71
N ASP A 90 4.30 -3.46 -16.85
CA ASP A 90 3.27 -2.44 -17.17
C ASP A 90 1.84 -3.01 -17.12
N SER A 91 1.69 -4.33 -17.34
CA SER A 91 0.42 -5.06 -17.24
C SER A 91 0.03 -5.45 -15.81
N SER A 92 0.90 -5.29 -14.81
CA SER A 92 0.66 -5.72 -13.43
C SER A 92 -0.46 -4.91 -12.77
N VAL A 93 -0.57 -3.61 -13.05
CA VAL A 93 -1.66 -2.75 -12.56
C VAL A 93 -3.01 -3.21 -13.13
N GLN A 94 -3.04 -3.58 -14.40
CA GLN A 94 -4.25 -4.05 -15.08
C GLN A 94 -4.67 -5.42 -14.58
N GLY A 95 -3.71 -6.35 -14.43
CA GLY A 95 -3.96 -7.67 -13.85
C GLY A 95 -4.39 -7.60 -12.38
N PHE A 96 -3.96 -6.59 -11.63
CA PHE A 96 -4.47 -6.34 -10.29
C PHE A 96 -5.92 -5.85 -10.32
N LEU A 97 -6.21 -4.77 -11.05
CA LEU A 97 -7.57 -4.21 -11.18
C LEU A 97 -8.58 -5.25 -11.65
N LEU A 98 -8.23 -6.02 -12.67
CA LEU A 98 -9.10 -7.01 -13.26
C LEU A 98 -9.37 -8.18 -12.30
N ARG A 99 -8.37 -8.63 -11.53
CA ARG A 99 -8.59 -9.62 -10.48
C ARG A 99 -9.50 -9.08 -9.36
N THR A 100 -9.30 -7.83 -8.94
CA THR A 100 -10.12 -7.20 -7.90
C THR A 100 -11.58 -7.04 -8.35
N ILE A 101 -11.81 -6.52 -9.56
CA ILE A 101 -13.16 -6.31 -10.10
C ILE A 101 -13.85 -7.66 -10.34
N SER A 102 -13.14 -8.64 -10.92
CA SER A 102 -13.69 -9.97 -11.16
C SER A 102 -14.11 -10.64 -9.85
N CYS A 103 -13.22 -10.63 -8.85
CA CYS A 103 -13.52 -11.17 -7.52
C CYS A 103 -14.71 -10.44 -6.87
N ALA A 104 -14.77 -9.12 -6.93
CA ALA A 104 -15.88 -8.34 -6.38
C ALA A 104 -17.22 -8.65 -7.05
N LEU A 105 -17.26 -8.78 -8.38
CA LEU A 105 -18.48 -9.14 -9.10
C LEU A 105 -18.96 -10.54 -8.72
N SER A 106 -18.04 -11.51 -8.60
CA SER A 106 -18.39 -12.86 -8.18
C SER A 106 -18.92 -12.92 -6.74
N ALA A 107 -18.28 -12.19 -5.81
CA ALA A 107 -18.71 -12.11 -4.43
C ALA A 107 -20.09 -11.44 -4.31
N GLY A 108 -20.33 -10.37 -5.07
CA GLY A 108 -21.63 -9.71 -5.16
C GLY A 108 -22.72 -10.65 -5.71
N LEU A 109 -22.44 -11.38 -6.79
CA LEU A 109 -23.39 -12.34 -7.38
C LEU A 109 -23.73 -13.49 -6.43
N ILE A 110 -22.72 -14.10 -5.79
CA ILE A 110 -22.95 -15.13 -4.75
C ILE A 110 -23.85 -14.58 -3.65
N SER A 111 -23.51 -13.39 -3.14
CA SER A 111 -24.25 -12.75 -2.05
C SER A 111 -25.69 -12.46 -2.45
N TYR A 112 -25.91 -12.05 -3.71
CA TYR A 112 -27.26 -11.83 -4.25
C TYR A 112 -28.06 -13.13 -4.33
N PHE A 113 -27.49 -14.21 -4.87
CA PHE A 113 -28.18 -15.50 -4.99
C PHE A 113 -28.43 -16.20 -3.65
N THR A 114 -27.59 -15.95 -2.65
CA THR A 114 -27.76 -16.54 -1.32
C THR A 114 -28.72 -15.75 -0.44
N ALA A 115 -28.65 -14.41 -0.47
CA ALA A 115 -29.41 -13.57 0.44
C ALA A 115 -30.67 -12.95 -0.17
N TYR A 116 -30.81 -12.96 -1.51
CA TYR A 116 -31.87 -12.29 -2.28
C TYR A 116 -32.05 -10.79 -1.99
N ASP A 117 -31.11 -10.16 -1.28
CA ASP A 117 -31.11 -8.73 -0.97
C ASP A 117 -30.02 -8.00 -1.76
N ILE A 118 -30.46 -7.02 -2.55
CA ILE A 118 -29.59 -6.13 -3.34
C ILE A 118 -28.66 -5.29 -2.45
N ARG A 119 -29.13 -4.87 -1.26
CA ARG A 119 -28.35 -4.04 -0.33
C ARG A 119 -27.17 -4.81 0.23
N PHE A 120 -27.40 -6.07 0.62
CA PHE A 120 -26.35 -6.97 1.11
C PHE A 120 -25.31 -7.27 0.02
N SER A 121 -25.76 -7.55 -1.21
CA SER A 121 -24.87 -7.81 -2.35
C SER A 121 -23.97 -6.62 -2.70
N LEU A 122 -24.50 -5.39 -2.70
CA LEU A 122 -23.71 -4.20 -2.94
C LEU A 122 -22.66 -3.98 -1.83
N PHE A 123 -23.04 -4.22 -0.58
CA PHE A 123 -22.14 -4.08 0.56
C PHE A 123 -20.96 -5.07 0.47
N THR A 124 -21.22 -6.34 0.17
CA THR A 124 -20.15 -7.34 0.02
C THR A 124 -19.23 -7.04 -1.16
N MET A 125 -19.77 -6.57 -2.28
CA MET A 125 -18.97 -6.13 -3.44
C MET A 125 -18.00 -4.99 -3.08
N VAL A 126 -18.46 -3.98 -2.34
CA VAL A 126 -17.61 -2.86 -1.89
C VAL A 126 -16.49 -3.34 -0.99
N ILE A 127 -16.78 -4.23 -0.03
CA ILE A 127 -15.77 -4.80 0.87
C ILE A 127 -14.73 -5.61 0.09
N THR A 128 -15.15 -6.44 -0.86
CA THR A 128 -14.24 -7.25 -1.67
C THR A 128 -13.29 -6.40 -2.52
N ILE A 129 -13.72 -5.21 -2.97
CA ILE A 129 -12.84 -4.24 -3.65
C ILE A 129 -11.87 -3.61 -2.66
N ALA A 130 -12.35 -3.23 -1.47
CA ALA A 130 -11.54 -2.54 -0.47
C ALA A 130 -10.42 -3.42 0.12
N LEU A 131 -10.71 -4.71 0.39
CA LEU A 131 -9.77 -5.65 1.01
C LEU A 131 -8.37 -5.71 0.37
N PRO A 132 -8.22 -5.99 -0.94
CA PRO A 132 -6.90 -6.06 -1.56
C PRO A 132 -6.19 -4.70 -1.53
N VAL A 133 -6.91 -3.59 -1.71
CA VAL A 133 -6.32 -2.24 -1.64
C VAL A 133 -5.75 -1.97 -0.25
N VAL A 134 -6.51 -2.29 0.80
CA VAL A 134 -6.09 -2.14 2.20
C VAL A 134 -4.89 -3.05 2.49
N TYR A 135 -4.91 -4.31 2.07
CA TYR A 135 -3.80 -5.25 2.24
C TYR A 135 -2.50 -4.71 1.63
N TYR A 136 -2.57 -4.23 0.39
CA TYR A 136 -1.42 -3.69 -0.33
C TYR A 136 -0.90 -2.38 0.30
N ARG A 137 -1.79 -1.51 0.80
CA ARG A 137 -1.42 -0.31 1.57
C ARG A 137 -0.74 -0.67 2.89
N LEU A 138 -1.24 -1.67 3.61
CA LEU A 138 -0.63 -2.16 4.85
C LEU A 138 0.76 -2.76 4.59
N LYS A 139 0.91 -3.55 3.52
CA LYS A 139 2.19 -4.13 3.11
C LYS A 139 3.20 -3.05 2.73
N LEU A 140 2.78 -2.05 1.94
CA LEU A 140 3.61 -0.90 1.60
C LEU A 140 4.09 -0.20 2.87
N ARG A 141 3.17 0.10 3.79
CA ARG A 141 3.50 0.77 5.04
C ARG A 141 4.48 -0.03 5.90
N SER A 142 4.30 -1.34 5.99
CA SER A 142 5.26 -2.20 6.71
C SER A 142 6.64 -2.15 6.08
N MET A 143 6.75 -2.12 4.75
CA MET A 143 8.03 -1.98 4.05
C MET A 143 8.65 -0.61 4.29
N GLN A 144 7.85 0.46 4.32
CA GLN A 144 8.31 1.83 4.58
C GLN A 144 8.84 1.98 6.01
N ILE A 145 8.12 1.45 6.99
CA ILE A 145 8.56 1.45 8.39
C ILE A 145 9.90 0.72 8.53
N GLN A 146 10.01 -0.48 7.95
CA GLN A 146 11.27 -1.22 7.99
C GLN A 146 12.40 -0.48 7.28
N SER A 147 12.14 0.09 6.10
CA SER A 147 13.13 0.91 5.38
C SER A 147 13.52 2.17 6.16
N GLY A 148 12.62 2.71 6.99
CA GLY A 148 12.90 3.84 7.88
C GLY A 148 13.83 3.47 9.05
N TYR A 149 13.66 2.27 9.64
CA TYR A 149 14.60 1.75 10.65
C TYR A 149 15.96 1.41 10.03
N ASP A 150 15.95 0.71 8.88
CA ASP A 150 17.17 0.40 8.13
C ASP A 150 17.90 1.70 7.71
N LEU A 151 17.17 2.79 7.45
CA LEU A 151 17.75 4.10 7.14
C LEU A 151 18.54 4.68 8.32
N ALA A 152 18.08 4.50 9.57
CA ALA A 152 18.76 4.98 10.76
C ALA A 152 20.18 4.41 10.87
N GLU A 153 20.27 3.10 10.74
CA GLU A 153 21.54 2.37 10.75
C GLU A 153 22.47 2.85 9.62
N VAL A 154 21.92 2.98 8.40
CA VAL A 154 22.66 3.42 7.22
C VAL A 154 23.18 4.84 7.38
N VAL A 155 22.40 5.75 7.96
CA VAL A 155 22.82 7.14 8.22
C VAL A 155 23.97 7.15 9.21
N GLY A 156 23.92 6.35 10.28
CA GLY A 156 25.01 6.23 11.25
C GLY A 156 26.30 5.73 10.59
N ILE A 157 26.21 4.68 9.76
CA ILE A 157 27.34 4.16 8.97
C ILE A 157 27.91 5.25 8.05
N LEU A 158 27.05 5.92 7.28
CA LEU A 158 27.49 6.96 6.34
C LEU A 158 28.16 8.13 7.06
N THR A 159 27.61 8.56 8.21
CA THR A 159 28.18 9.62 9.05
C THR A 159 29.58 9.25 9.51
N SER A 160 29.74 8.03 10.02
CA SER A 160 31.03 7.50 10.46
C SER A 160 32.05 7.46 9.33
N LYS A 161 31.68 6.92 8.15
CA LYS A 161 32.57 6.87 6.98
C LYS A 161 32.89 8.25 6.41
N TYR A 162 31.93 9.18 6.41
CA TYR A 162 32.16 10.54 5.93
C TYR A 162 33.21 11.27 6.78
N LYS A 163 33.17 11.09 8.10
CA LYS A 163 34.17 11.61 9.03
C LYS A 163 35.56 11.00 8.79
N VAL A 164 35.63 9.67 8.64
CA VAL A 164 36.90 8.96 8.38
C VAL A 164 37.52 9.35 7.03
N THR A 165 36.69 9.59 6.02
CA THR A 165 37.12 9.98 4.67
C THR A 165 37.37 11.49 4.51
N ARG A 166 37.41 12.24 5.63
CA ARG A 166 37.68 13.69 5.66
C ARG A 166 36.75 14.52 4.77
N GLY A 167 35.48 14.13 4.71
CA GLY A 167 34.44 14.86 3.99
C GLY A 167 34.27 14.48 2.51
N ASN A 168 34.91 13.41 2.04
CA ASN A 168 34.69 12.91 0.69
C ASN A 168 33.43 12.03 0.62
N MET A 169 32.30 12.62 0.20
CA MET A 169 30.99 11.95 0.13
C MET A 169 31.01 10.72 -0.79
N ARG A 170 31.73 10.77 -1.90
CA ARG A 170 31.82 9.64 -2.85
C ARG A 170 32.49 8.43 -2.20
N THR A 171 33.65 8.62 -1.59
CA THR A 171 34.37 7.53 -0.90
C THR A 171 33.58 7.05 0.32
N ALA A 172 32.93 7.95 1.04
CA ALA A 172 32.05 7.61 2.15
C ALA A 172 30.90 6.70 1.71
N LEU A 173 30.22 7.02 0.61
CA LEU A 173 29.14 6.20 0.05
C LEU A 173 29.65 4.82 -0.40
N GLN A 174 30.81 4.76 -1.06
CA GLN A 174 31.40 3.49 -1.49
C GLN A 174 31.69 2.56 -0.30
N LEU A 175 32.34 3.10 0.74
CA LEU A 175 32.65 2.34 1.96
C LEU A 175 31.39 1.96 2.72
N SER A 176 30.38 2.85 2.76
CA SER A 176 29.11 2.57 3.42
C SER A 176 28.40 1.40 2.74
N CYS A 177 28.35 1.36 1.42
CA CYS A 177 27.67 0.27 0.71
C CYS A 177 28.24 -1.13 0.98
N LEU A 178 29.50 -1.24 1.42
CA LEU A 178 30.11 -2.52 1.80
C LEU A 178 29.63 -3.01 3.18
N GLU A 179 29.22 -2.07 4.04
CA GLU A 179 28.81 -2.34 5.42
C GLU A 179 27.28 -2.38 5.58
N ILE A 180 26.52 -1.81 4.63
CA ILE A 180 25.06 -1.87 4.63
C ILE A 180 24.58 -3.30 4.38
N GLU A 181 23.95 -3.89 5.39
CA GLU A 181 23.31 -5.21 5.31
C GLU A 181 22.00 -5.16 4.51
N SER A 182 21.24 -4.06 4.62
CA SER A 182 19.94 -3.90 3.99
C SER A 182 20.04 -3.83 2.45
N GLY A 183 19.63 -4.92 1.79
CA GLY A 183 19.65 -5.05 0.33
C GLY A 183 18.94 -3.91 -0.43
N PRO A 184 17.75 -3.42 0.01
CA PRO A 184 17.05 -2.32 -0.65
C PRO A 184 17.80 -0.97 -0.60
N ILE A 185 18.28 -0.56 0.57
CA ILE A 185 18.97 0.74 0.72
C ILE A 185 20.34 0.69 0.05
N ARG A 186 21.06 -0.44 0.17
CA ARG A 186 22.30 -0.66 -0.57
C ARG A 186 22.12 -0.50 -2.07
N ARG A 187 21.03 -1.04 -2.65
CA ARG A 187 20.71 -0.85 -4.08
C ARG A 187 20.52 0.63 -4.43
N HIS A 188 19.84 1.41 -3.59
CA HIS A 188 19.67 2.85 -3.82
C HIS A 188 21.00 3.61 -3.74
N PHE A 189 21.83 3.32 -2.75
CA PHE A 189 23.15 3.98 -2.62
C PHE A 189 24.09 3.59 -3.77
N MET A 190 24.05 2.32 -4.21
CA MET A 190 24.76 1.87 -5.41
C MET A 190 24.25 2.55 -6.68
N ASN A 191 22.94 2.79 -6.78
CA ASN A 191 22.39 3.56 -7.89
C ASN A 191 22.87 5.01 -7.87
N LEU A 192 22.87 5.66 -6.70
CA LEU A 192 23.43 7.02 -6.54
C LEU A 192 24.91 7.09 -6.92
N LEU A 193 25.71 6.11 -6.52
CA LEU A 193 27.12 6.00 -6.94
C LEU A 193 27.26 5.77 -8.44
N ARG A 194 26.42 4.92 -9.04
CA ARG A 194 26.44 4.65 -10.47
C ARG A 194 26.10 5.91 -11.27
N GLU A 195 25.08 6.64 -10.85
CA GLU A 195 24.70 7.90 -11.49
C GLU A 195 25.78 8.96 -11.26
N GLU A 196 26.42 9.05 -10.09
CA GLU A 196 27.59 9.93 -9.87
C GLU A 196 28.75 9.65 -10.83
N LEU A 197 28.98 8.39 -11.19
CA LEU A 197 30.06 8.01 -12.10
C LEU A 197 29.74 8.28 -13.58
N ASN A 198 28.45 8.31 -13.93
CA ASN A 198 28.00 8.32 -15.34
C ASN A 198 27.19 9.57 -15.72
N TYR A 199 26.86 10.46 -14.79
CA TYR A 199 26.01 11.60 -15.09
C TYR A 199 26.72 12.56 -16.06
N VAL A 200 26.00 12.91 -17.12
CA VAL A 200 26.40 13.99 -18.05
C VAL A 200 25.76 15.31 -17.60
N GLU A 201 24.62 15.24 -16.90
CA GLU A 201 23.84 16.40 -16.44
C GLU A 201 23.40 16.22 -14.97
N SER A 202 23.39 17.31 -14.19
CA SER A 202 22.97 17.28 -12.78
C SER A 202 21.52 16.82 -12.57
N SER A 203 20.70 16.90 -13.61
CA SER A 203 19.29 16.49 -13.61
C SER A 203 19.10 14.97 -13.42
N GLU A 204 20.09 14.15 -13.80
CA GLU A 204 20.04 12.69 -13.67
C GLU A 204 20.28 12.25 -12.23
N MET A 205 21.24 12.91 -11.57
CA MET A 205 21.50 12.72 -10.14
C MET A 205 20.30 13.14 -9.27
N GLU A 206 19.65 14.25 -9.60
CA GLU A 206 18.43 14.69 -8.89
C GLU A 206 17.30 13.66 -8.98
N LYS A 207 17.12 13.02 -10.14
CA LYS A 207 16.11 11.95 -10.31
C LYS A 207 16.43 10.72 -9.47
N ALA A 208 17.70 10.33 -9.39
CA ALA A 208 18.13 9.18 -8.58
C ALA A 208 17.89 9.44 -7.08
N VAL A 209 18.15 10.67 -6.63
CA VAL A 209 17.81 11.12 -5.27
C VAL A 209 16.30 11.15 -5.05
N GLU A 210 15.50 11.62 -6.01
CA GLU A 210 14.04 11.60 -5.92
C GLU A 210 13.49 10.18 -5.81
N GLU A 211 14.04 9.21 -6.56
CA GLU A 211 13.65 7.80 -6.47
C GLU A 211 14.01 7.19 -5.10
N PHE A 212 15.15 7.56 -4.53
CA PHE A 212 15.53 7.21 -3.16
C PHE A 212 14.57 7.81 -2.11
N ILE A 213 14.25 9.10 -2.23
CA ILE A 213 13.32 9.78 -1.31
C ILE A 213 11.93 9.13 -1.39
N TYR A 214 11.48 8.80 -2.60
CA TYR A 214 10.17 8.19 -2.81
C TYR A 214 10.09 6.75 -2.28
N SER A 215 11.19 5.98 -2.34
CA SER A 215 11.17 4.58 -1.90
C SER A 215 11.05 4.43 -0.38
N ILE A 216 11.65 5.35 0.37
CA ILE A 216 11.60 5.34 1.84
C ILE A 216 10.45 6.21 2.37
N GLN A 217 10.15 7.31 1.66
CA GLN A 217 9.02 8.22 1.93
C GLN A 217 9.01 8.82 3.36
N THR A 218 10.18 9.08 3.95
CA THR A 218 10.33 9.74 5.25
C THR A 218 10.92 11.15 5.12
N SER A 219 10.69 11.99 6.13
CA SER A 219 11.29 13.33 6.21
C SER A 219 12.82 13.23 6.23
N PHE A 220 13.35 12.21 6.93
CA PHE A 220 14.76 11.90 7.01
C PHE A 220 15.37 11.44 5.69
N ALA A 221 14.68 10.62 4.90
CA ALA A 221 15.16 10.24 3.57
C ALA A 221 15.29 11.46 2.67
N LYS A 222 14.37 12.43 2.77
CA LYS A 222 14.45 13.71 2.06
C LYS A 222 15.66 14.54 2.51
N GLN A 223 15.85 14.70 3.82
CA GLN A 223 16.99 15.43 4.36
C GLN A 223 18.32 14.76 3.96
N LEU A 224 18.42 13.44 4.09
CA LEU A 224 19.61 12.68 3.71
C LEU A 224 19.88 12.77 2.21
N GLY A 225 18.87 12.56 1.37
CA GLY A 225 19.00 12.62 -0.09
C GLY A 225 19.51 13.99 -0.56
N LEU A 226 18.95 15.08 -0.02
CA LEU A 226 19.41 16.44 -0.31
C LEU A 226 20.82 16.72 0.21
N THR A 227 21.17 16.15 1.37
CA THR A 227 22.50 16.31 1.99
C THR A 227 23.57 15.57 1.18
N VAL A 228 23.28 14.35 0.74
CA VAL A 228 24.13 13.57 -0.16
C VAL A 228 24.30 14.29 -1.50
N LEU A 229 23.22 14.83 -2.07
CA LEU A 229 23.27 15.60 -3.32
C LEU A 229 24.21 16.81 -3.21
N LYS A 230 24.11 17.58 -2.11
CA LYS A 230 25.01 18.72 -1.86
C LYS A 230 26.47 18.27 -1.69
N GLY A 231 26.70 17.20 -0.94
CA GLY A 231 28.05 16.64 -0.75
C GLY A 231 28.68 16.12 -2.04
N LEU A 232 27.88 15.54 -2.95
CA LEU A 232 28.36 15.01 -4.23
C LEU A 232 28.54 16.08 -5.30
N LEU A 233 27.55 16.97 -5.52
CA LEU A 233 27.59 17.94 -6.61
C LEU A 233 28.34 19.22 -6.26
N ARG A 234 28.26 19.68 -5.01
CA ARG A 234 28.81 20.97 -4.59
C ARG A 234 30.05 20.86 -3.73
N SER A 235 30.44 19.62 -3.36
CA SER A 235 31.54 19.34 -2.42
C SER A 235 31.45 20.15 -1.12
N GLU A 236 30.22 20.46 -0.68
CA GLU A 236 29.97 21.16 0.58
C GLU A 236 30.29 20.24 1.77
N ASN A 237 30.83 20.81 2.85
CA ASN A 237 31.00 20.05 4.08
C ASN A 237 29.63 19.86 4.75
N VAL A 238 29.15 18.62 4.71
CA VAL A 238 27.83 18.24 5.22
C VAL A 238 27.90 17.44 6.53
N GLU A 239 29.06 17.39 7.19
CA GLU A 239 29.27 16.61 8.42
C GLU A 239 28.27 16.96 9.52
N SER A 240 28.10 18.26 9.79
CA SER A 240 27.18 18.75 10.82
C SER A 240 25.72 18.42 10.52
N THR A 241 25.33 18.46 9.25
CA THR A 241 23.99 18.12 8.80
C THR A 241 23.74 16.62 8.93
N LEU A 242 24.73 15.82 8.55
CA LEU A 242 24.64 14.36 8.60
C LEU A 242 24.58 13.84 10.05
N MET A 243 25.38 14.41 10.95
CA MET A 243 25.30 14.14 12.40
C MET A 243 23.96 14.57 13.00
N ALA A 244 23.40 15.71 12.56
CA ALA A 244 22.10 16.15 13.03
C ALA A 244 20.98 15.20 12.58
N ILE A 245 21.02 14.71 11.34
CA ILE A 245 20.08 13.71 10.82
C ILE A 245 20.21 12.41 11.64
N ASP A 246 21.43 11.91 11.84
CA ASP A 246 21.70 10.68 12.61
C ASP A 246 21.11 10.74 14.04
N LYS A 247 21.41 11.84 14.75
CA LYS A 247 20.90 12.06 16.11
C LYS A 247 19.38 12.19 16.15
N ASN A 248 18.79 12.91 15.19
CA ASN A 248 17.35 13.13 15.16
C ASN A 248 16.58 11.84 14.83
N ILE A 249 17.09 11.01 13.92
CA ILE A 249 16.48 9.72 13.58
C ILE A 249 16.45 8.82 14.82
N HIS A 250 17.58 8.65 15.52
CA HIS A 250 17.65 7.80 16.71
C HIS A 250 16.72 8.32 17.81
N LYS A 251 16.74 9.63 18.07
CA LYS A 251 15.85 10.25 19.06
C LYS A 251 14.37 10.03 18.73
N GLN A 252 14.01 10.07 17.45
CA GLN A 252 12.63 9.85 17.01
C GLN A 252 12.23 8.38 17.10
N ILE A 253 13.14 7.45 16.79
CA ILE A 253 12.92 6.02 17.00
C ILE A 253 12.70 5.72 18.48
N ASP A 254 13.51 6.29 19.37
CA ASP A 254 13.37 6.10 20.81
C ASP A 254 12.02 6.64 21.32
N MET A 255 11.62 7.85 20.89
CA MET A 255 10.29 8.39 21.21
C MET A 255 9.15 7.49 20.69
N LEU A 256 9.28 6.94 19.49
CA LEU A 256 8.28 6.04 18.91
C LEU A 256 8.19 4.70 19.66
N CYS A 257 9.30 4.21 20.19
CA CYS A 257 9.32 3.05 21.08
C CYS A 257 8.57 3.35 22.38
N ASP A 258 8.85 4.50 23.01
CA ASP A 258 8.20 4.92 24.26
C ASP A 258 6.70 5.17 24.06
N GLU A 259 6.30 5.78 22.95
CA GLU A 259 4.89 6.05 22.63
C GLU A 259 4.16 4.79 22.13
N GLY A 260 4.88 3.83 21.56
CA GLY A 260 4.39 2.50 21.24
C GLY A 260 3.85 1.76 22.48
N ASP A 261 4.49 1.93 23.63
CA ASP A 261 4.03 1.39 24.91
C ASP A 261 2.77 2.10 25.42
N SER A 262 2.61 3.41 25.15
CA SER A 262 1.38 4.16 25.43
C SER A 262 0.22 3.78 24.49
N SER A 263 0.51 3.43 23.23
CA SER A 263 -0.50 2.98 22.24
C SER A 263 -1.23 1.68 22.62
N SER A 264 -0.78 1.01 23.69
CA SER A 264 -1.43 -0.14 24.32
C SER A 264 -2.90 0.13 24.63
N GLU A 265 -3.29 1.35 25.01
CA GLU A 265 -4.68 1.71 25.31
C GLU A 265 -5.62 1.55 24.09
N VAL A 266 -5.17 1.95 22.90
CA VAL A 266 -5.95 1.84 21.65
C VAL A 266 -6.13 0.38 21.24
N ILE A 267 -5.09 -0.44 21.47
CA ILE A 267 -5.13 -1.89 21.21
C ILE A 267 -6.07 -2.58 22.20
N GLN A 268 -6.01 -2.23 23.48
CA GLN A 268 -6.89 -2.75 24.52
C GLN A 268 -8.37 -2.43 24.20
N LEU A 269 -8.66 -1.18 23.81
CA LEU A 269 -10.01 -0.77 23.42
C LEU A 269 -10.51 -1.53 22.18
N SER A 270 -9.63 -1.83 21.22
CA SER A 270 -9.98 -2.59 20.01
C SER A 270 -10.20 -4.07 20.31
N TRP A 271 -9.39 -4.65 21.20
CA TRP A 271 -9.54 -6.04 21.67
C TRP A 271 -10.82 -6.26 22.48
N LEU A 272 -11.28 -5.22 23.20
CA LEU A 272 -12.55 -5.28 23.93
C LEU A 272 -13.72 -5.65 23.00
N HIS A 273 -13.76 -5.11 21.78
CA HIS A 273 -14.82 -5.42 20.81
C HIS A 273 -14.76 -6.86 20.32
N VAL A 274 -13.55 -7.40 20.14
CA VAL A 274 -13.31 -8.79 19.73
C VAL A 274 -13.79 -9.77 20.79
N LEU A 275 -13.66 -9.43 22.08
CA LEU A 275 -14.11 -10.25 23.20
C LEU A 275 -15.60 -10.07 23.49
N LEU A 276 -16.11 -8.83 23.42
CA LEU A 276 -17.50 -8.51 23.74
C LEU A 276 -18.47 -9.12 22.72
N PHE A 277 -18.11 -9.15 21.44
CA PHE A 277 -18.98 -9.69 20.38
C PHE A 277 -19.38 -11.17 20.57
N PRO A 278 -18.45 -12.14 20.74
CA PRO A 278 -18.82 -13.53 21.01
C PRO A 278 -19.53 -13.68 22.37
N LEU A 279 -19.21 -12.86 23.37
CA LEU A 279 -19.91 -12.85 24.65
C LEU A 279 -21.39 -12.45 24.47
N LEU A 280 -21.68 -11.43 23.66
CA LEU A 280 -23.04 -11.01 23.34
C LEU A 280 -23.81 -12.08 22.55
N LEU A 281 -23.16 -12.76 21.60
CA LEU A 281 -23.76 -13.89 20.90
C LEU A 281 -24.06 -15.05 21.85
N LEU A 282 -23.16 -15.35 22.78
CA LEU A 282 -23.38 -16.36 23.81
C LEU A 282 -24.56 -15.98 24.71
N MET A 283 -24.65 -14.73 25.14
CA MET A 283 -25.79 -14.24 25.91
C MET A 283 -27.11 -14.39 25.14
N MET A 284 -27.16 -14.01 23.86
CA MET A 284 -28.36 -14.26 23.03
C MET A 284 -28.72 -15.75 23.00
N VAL A 285 -27.75 -16.65 22.83
CA VAL A 285 -27.98 -18.10 22.81
C VAL A 285 -28.55 -18.60 24.14
N VAL A 286 -28.08 -18.07 25.27
CA VAL A 286 -28.58 -18.44 26.60
C VAL A 286 -30.03 -17.96 26.82
N PHE A 287 -30.36 -16.72 26.39
CA PHE A 287 -31.69 -16.14 26.64
C PHE A 287 -32.77 -16.56 25.62
N MET A 288 -32.45 -16.64 24.32
CA MET A 288 -33.41 -17.02 23.26
C MET A 288 -33.32 -18.50 22.86
N GLY A 289 -32.29 -19.21 23.28
CA GLY A 289 -31.98 -20.56 22.82
C GLY A 289 -31.18 -20.58 21.51
N TYR A 290 -30.40 -21.65 21.31
CA TYR A 290 -29.49 -21.82 20.16
C TYR A 290 -30.20 -21.73 18.80
N ASN A 291 -31.25 -22.53 18.60
CA ASN A 291 -31.95 -22.60 17.31
C ASN A 291 -32.60 -21.26 16.92
N SER A 292 -33.18 -20.55 17.90
CA SER A 292 -33.83 -19.26 17.67
C SER A 292 -32.81 -18.17 17.33
N THR A 293 -31.67 -18.14 18.04
CA THR A 293 -30.59 -17.16 17.81
C THR A 293 -29.92 -17.35 16.45
N VAL A 294 -29.60 -18.60 16.09
CA VAL A 294 -29.01 -18.92 14.79
C VAL A 294 -29.98 -18.60 13.65
N TYR A 295 -31.27 -18.92 13.82
CA TYR A 295 -32.29 -18.56 12.83
C TYR A 295 -32.47 -17.05 12.69
N TYR A 296 -32.45 -16.29 13.80
CA TYR A 296 -32.56 -14.84 13.74
C TYR A 296 -31.35 -14.20 13.03
N GLN A 297 -30.13 -14.62 13.40
CA GLN A 297 -28.89 -14.05 12.89
C GLN A 297 -28.56 -14.46 11.45
N LEU A 298 -28.86 -15.70 11.05
CA LEU A 298 -28.52 -16.23 9.72
C LEU A 298 -29.74 -16.43 8.81
N GLY A 299 -30.93 -16.64 9.37
CA GLY A 299 -32.16 -16.88 8.62
C GLY A 299 -32.84 -15.59 8.14
N THR A 300 -32.81 -14.52 8.95
CA THR A 300 -33.43 -13.24 8.56
C THR A 300 -32.49 -12.38 7.71
N GLU A 301 -33.05 -11.67 6.73
CA GLU A 301 -32.29 -10.72 5.87
C GLU A 301 -31.60 -9.65 6.72
N GLN A 302 -32.35 -9.12 7.70
CA GLN A 302 -31.89 -8.06 8.58
C GLN A 302 -30.78 -8.54 9.52
N GLY A 303 -30.90 -9.73 10.09
CA GLY A 303 -29.87 -10.34 10.93
C GLY A 303 -28.57 -10.56 10.18
N ARG A 304 -28.62 -11.16 8.98
CA ARG A 304 -27.42 -11.40 8.14
C ARG A 304 -26.67 -10.11 7.83
N PHE A 305 -27.42 -9.06 7.45
CA PHE A 305 -26.85 -7.77 7.13
C PHE A 305 -26.13 -7.16 8.34
N TRP A 306 -26.82 -7.02 9.48
CA TRP A 306 -26.25 -6.41 10.68
C TRP A 306 -25.11 -7.22 11.28
N LEU A 307 -25.18 -8.55 11.25
CA LEU A 307 -24.08 -9.42 11.68
C LEU A 307 -22.84 -9.16 10.82
N THR A 308 -23.00 -9.13 9.50
CA THR A 308 -21.88 -8.90 8.57
C THR A 308 -21.28 -7.51 8.76
N VAL A 309 -22.12 -6.48 8.90
CA VAL A 309 -21.69 -5.11 9.21
C VAL A 309 -20.90 -5.07 10.51
N THR A 310 -21.40 -5.70 11.57
CA THR A 310 -20.74 -5.74 12.88
C THR A 310 -19.37 -6.42 12.81
N VAL A 311 -19.27 -7.57 12.13
CA VAL A 311 -18.00 -8.26 11.90
C VAL A 311 -17.03 -7.38 11.10
N CYS A 312 -17.50 -6.71 10.05
CA CYS A 312 -16.68 -5.78 9.27
C CYS A 312 -16.19 -4.59 10.09
N PHE A 313 -17.01 -4.05 11.00
CA PHE A 313 -16.58 -2.98 11.91
C PHE A 313 -15.55 -3.45 12.92
N ILE A 314 -15.68 -4.67 13.47
CA ILE A 314 -14.69 -5.25 14.39
C ILE A 314 -13.36 -5.50 13.66
N VAL A 315 -13.41 -6.08 12.46
CA VAL A 315 -12.20 -6.28 11.64
C VAL A 315 -11.60 -4.91 11.25
N GLY A 316 -12.44 -3.95 10.87
CA GLY A 316 -12.02 -2.60 10.52
C GLY A 316 -11.37 -1.86 11.68
N SER A 317 -11.93 -1.94 12.89
CA SER A 317 -11.35 -1.33 14.08
C SER A 317 -10.03 -1.98 14.47
N LEU A 318 -9.90 -3.31 14.35
CA LEU A 318 -8.65 -4.02 14.56
C LEU A 318 -7.60 -3.60 13.52
N LEU A 319 -7.97 -3.50 12.25
CA LEU A 319 -7.09 -3.00 11.20
C LEU A 319 -6.63 -1.57 11.46
N LEU A 320 -7.52 -0.69 11.95
CA LEU A 320 -7.18 0.67 12.36
C LEU A 320 -6.26 0.68 13.58
N ALA A 321 -6.49 -0.18 14.57
CA ALA A 321 -5.62 -0.30 15.73
C ALA A 321 -4.21 -0.73 15.32
N VAL A 322 -4.10 -1.72 14.42
CA VAL A 322 -2.82 -2.14 13.84
C VAL A 322 -2.20 -1.02 13.01
N TRP A 323 -3.02 -0.24 12.29
CA TRP A 323 -2.58 0.94 11.55
C TRP A 323 -2.02 2.01 12.49
N PHE A 324 -2.63 2.29 13.64
CA PHE A 324 -2.15 3.30 14.57
C PHE A 324 -0.98 2.83 15.45
N ARG A 325 -0.87 1.52 15.72
CA ARG A 325 0.22 0.93 16.53
C ARG A 325 1.62 1.22 16.00
N ARG A 326 1.79 1.39 14.69
CA ARG A 326 3.08 1.74 14.10
C ARG A 326 2.99 3.15 13.55
N PRO A 327 3.13 4.20 14.37
CA PRO A 327 3.16 5.55 13.86
C PRO A 327 4.20 5.61 12.73
N PRO A 328 3.93 6.33 11.63
CA PRO A 328 4.97 6.54 10.63
C PRO A 328 6.24 7.06 11.33
N ASN A 329 7.41 6.63 10.84
CA ASN A 329 8.66 7.35 11.07
C ASN A 329 8.45 8.74 10.45
N ASP A 330 7.94 9.63 11.31
CA ASP A 330 7.76 11.06 11.21
C ASP A 330 6.53 11.63 10.49
N TYR A 331 6.06 12.72 11.10
CA TYR A 331 5.42 13.86 10.46
C TYR A 331 6.46 14.78 9.83
#